data_AF-A0A564ZCT4-F1
#
_entry.id   AF-A0A564ZCT4-F1
#
_cell.length_a   1.000
_cell.length_b   1.000
_cell.length_c   1.000
_cell.angle_alpha   90.00
_cell.angle_beta   90.00
_cell.angle_gamma   90.00
#
_symmetry.space_group_name_H-M   'P 1'
#
loop_
_entity.id
_entity.type
_entity.pdbx_description
1 polymer ?
#
loop_
_entity_poly.entity_id
_entity_poly.type
_entity_poly.pdbx_seq_one_letter_code
_entity_poly.pdbx_strand_id
1 'polypeptide(L)'
;SLDSVITAAVEYAYGGIDNISPETAVRLYLLAHNLKNKGLVDGCTNFLCARIEETNVSEVWSAANATKNEVLIGVCAPLVAMKWEMFATSRLFHENTEVEGMMSLLGCPRMARKSGASIVKALLEWRNASRDDKTRTARTTAFTDMVPLLGIQDTPKLITDLFVETIEIPKEWRRCLAEDRRTAKEEPIASSSMPSTSTGLKGQTVYVGFLFNLFSFCIKC
;
A
#
# COMPACT_ATOMS: atom_id res chain seq x y z
N SER A 1 10.54 3.12 23.83
CA SER A 1 11.41 4.05 24.58
C SER A 1 12.85 3.84 24.11
N LEU A 2 13.82 4.63 24.58
CA LEU A 2 15.23 4.35 24.31
C LEU A 2 15.64 2.97 24.88
N ASP A 3 15.13 2.61 26.07
CA ASP A 3 15.38 1.33 26.71
C ASP A 3 14.97 0.15 25.84
N SER A 4 13.78 0.21 25.22
CA SER A 4 13.29 -0.88 24.36
C SER A 4 14.16 -1.11 23.12
N VAL A 5 14.83 -0.07 22.62
CA VAL A 5 15.73 -0.16 21.46
C VAL A 5 17.10 -0.69 21.87
N ILE A 6 17.61 -0.27 23.03
CA ILE A 6 18.85 -0.80 23.61
C ILE A 6 18.69 -2.30 23.91
N THR A 7 17.57 -2.70 24.52
CA THR A 7 17.26 -4.11 24.76
C THR A 7 17.29 -4.92 23.47
N ALA A 8 16.71 -4.40 22.38
CA ALA A 8 16.72 -5.09 21.09
C ALA A 8 18.13 -5.27 20.51
N ALA A 9 18.99 -4.26 20.64
CA ALA A 9 20.38 -4.35 20.22
C ALA A 9 21.17 -5.36 21.06
N VAL A 10 20.93 -5.41 22.37
CA VAL A 10 21.55 -6.38 23.28
C VAL A 10 21.08 -7.81 22.96
N GLU A 11 19.78 -8.04 22.85
CA GLU A 11 19.22 -9.34 22.48
C GLU A 11 19.80 -9.86 21.16
N TYR A 12 19.91 -8.98 20.16
CA TYR A 12 20.56 -9.32 18.89
C TYR A 12 22.06 -9.64 19.04
N ALA A 13 22.80 -8.84 19.81
CA ALA A 13 24.25 -9.02 19.97
C ALA A 13 24.61 -10.37 20.63
N TYR A 14 23.77 -10.85 21.56
CA TYR A 14 24.01 -12.10 22.28
C TYR A 14 23.29 -13.31 21.66
N GLY A 15 22.12 -13.11 21.05
CA GLY A 15 21.29 -14.18 20.51
C GLY A 15 21.41 -14.37 18.99
N GLY A 16 21.84 -13.35 18.25
CA GLY A 16 21.72 -13.35 16.78
C GLY A 16 20.27 -13.18 16.30
N ILE A 17 20.10 -12.93 15.00
CA ILE A 17 18.80 -12.56 14.41
C ILE A 17 17.73 -13.65 14.55
N ASP A 18 18.12 -14.94 14.55
CA ASP A 18 17.15 -16.04 14.58
C ASP A 18 16.50 -16.27 15.94
N ASN A 19 17.08 -15.71 17.01
CA ASN A 19 16.65 -15.94 18.39
C ASN A 19 15.90 -14.74 19.00
N ILE A 20 15.71 -13.66 18.24
CA ILE A 20 14.94 -12.50 18.72
C ILE A 20 13.46 -12.61 18.30
N SER A 21 12.57 -11.96 19.06
CA SER A 21 11.15 -11.90 18.70
C SER A 21 10.91 -11.01 17.47
N PRO A 22 9.80 -11.18 16.73
CA PRO A 22 9.42 -10.26 15.64
C PRO A 22 9.31 -8.80 16.09
N GLU A 23 8.81 -8.54 17.30
CA GLU A 23 8.74 -7.19 17.88
C GLU A 23 10.14 -6.61 18.09
N THR A 24 11.05 -7.40 18.68
CA THR A 24 12.46 -7.03 18.82
C THR A 24 13.08 -6.75 17.44
N ALA A 25 12.78 -7.57 16.44
CA ALA A 25 13.29 -7.39 15.07
C ALA A 25 12.78 -6.11 14.40
N VAL A 26 11.52 -5.69 14.62
CA VAL A 26 11.01 -4.39 14.15
C VAL A 26 11.77 -3.22 14.78
N ARG A 27 12.01 -3.28 16.09
CA ARG A 27 12.77 -2.24 16.80
C ARG A 27 14.21 -2.15 16.30
N LEU A 28 14.85 -3.31 16.13
CA LEU A 28 16.19 -3.42 15.57
C LEU A 28 16.27 -2.92 14.13
N TYR A 29 15.26 -3.24 13.31
CA TYR A 29 15.11 -2.76 11.94
C TYR A 29 15.07 -1.23 11.87
N LEU A 30 14.23 -0.59 12.70
CA LEU A 30 14.13 0.87 12.76
C LEU A 30 15.43 1.53 13.25
N LEU A 31 16.08 0.93 14.25
CA LEU A 31 17.40 1.38 14.70
C LEU A 31 18.43 1.29 13.57
N ALA A 32 18.49 0.14 12.88
CA ALA A 32 19.39 -0.10 11.77
C ALA A 32 19.20 0.90 10.63
N HIS A 33 17.94 1.21 10.31
CA HIS A 33 17.59 2.22 9.31
C HIS A 33 18.10 3.61 9.71
N ASN A 34 17.86 4.03 10.95
CA ASN A 34 18.34 5.32 11.46
C ASN A 34 19.87 5.42 11.49
N LEU A 35 20.55 4.31 11.78
CA LEU A 35 22.01 4.20 11.72
C LEU A 35 22.56 4.01 10.29
N LYS A 36 21.70 3.89 9.29
CA LYS A 36 22.05 3.60 7.89
C LYS A 36 22.87 2.32 7.72
N ASN A 37 22.65 1.34 8.60
CA ASN A 37 23.30 0.05 8.53
C ASN A 37 22.53 -0.87 7.58
N LYS A 38 22.92 -0.86 6.30
CA LYS A 38 22.25 -1.64 5.26
C LYS A 38 22.23 -3.14 5.55
N GLY A 39 23.33 -3.73 5.97
CA GLY A 39 23.39 -5.18 6.22
C GLY A 39 22.41 -5.63 7.30
N LEU A 40 22.25 -4.83 8.36
CA LEU A 40 21.30 -5.11 9.42
C LEU A 40 19.84 -4.83 8.99
N VAL A 41 19.60 -3.79 8.17
CA VAL A 41 18.28 -3.54 7.56
C VAL A 41 17.86 -4.73 6.68
N ASP A 42 18.76 -5.22 5.83
CA ASP A 42 18.50 -6.35 4.92
C ASP A 42 18.26 -7.64 5.73
N GLY A 43 19.07 -7.88 6.78
CA GLY A 43 18.91 -9.01 7.69
C GLY A 43 17.56 -9.01 8.43
N CYS A 44 17.18 -7.87 9.00
CA CYS A 44 15.88 -7.74 9.67
C CYS A 44 14.71 -7.83 8.69
N THR A 45 14.86 -7.26 7.48
CA THR A 45 13.84 -7.36 6.43
C THR A 45 13.57 -8.82 6.08
N ASN A 46 14.62 -9.60 5.81
CA ASN A 46 14.48 -11.03 5.49
C ASN A 46 13.86 -11.82 6.65
N PHE A 47 14.28 -11.54 7.89
CA PHE A 47 13.75 -12.18 9.08
C PHE A 47 12.24 -11.90 9.24
N LEU A 48 11.82 -10.64 9.09
CA LEU A 48 10.42 -10.22 9.21
C LEU A 48 9.58 -10.80 8.06
N CYS A 49 10.05 -10.75 6.82
CA CYS A 49 9.36 -11.34 5.67
C CYS A 49 8.95 -12.81 5.90
N ALA A 50 9.82 -13.59 6.55
CA ALA A 50 9.55 -14.99 6.85
C ALA A 50 8.55 -15.23 7.99
N ARG A 51 8.21 -14.19 8.78
CA ARG A 51 7.48 -14.31 10.06
C ARG A 51 6.37 -13.27 10.23
N ILE A 52 5.90 -12.67 9.13
CA ILE A 52 4.75 -11.77 9.17
C ILE A 52 3.48 -12.61 9.43
N GLU A 53 2.73 -12.20 10.45
CA GLU A 53 1.50 -12.86 10.90
C GLU A 53 0.47 -11.83 11.32
N GLU A 54 -0.77 -12.26 11.58
CA GLU A 54 -1.87 -11.36 11.97
C GLU A 54 -1.56 -10.54 13.23
N THR A 55 -0.79 -11.12 14.16
CA THR A 55 -0.46 -10.51 15.45
C THR A 55 0.55 -9.38 15.35
N ASN A 56 1.41 -9.38 14.33
CA ASN A 56 2.52 -8.44 14.20
C ASN A 56 2.44 -7.53 12.96
N VAL A 57 1.57 -7.84 11.99
CA VAL A 57 1.50 -7.14 10.70
C VAL A 57 1.27 -5.63 10.85
N SER A 58 0.54 -5.17 11.87
CA SER A 58 0.31 -3.73 12.09
C SER A 58 1.61 -2.98 12.41
N GLU A 59 2.50 -3.58 13.20
CA GLU A 59 3.78 -2.97 13.57
C GLU A 59 4.76 -3.01 12.40
N VAL A 60 4.84 -4.16 11.72
CA VAL A 60 5.69 -4.32 10.53
C VAL A 60 5.25 -3.39 9.41
N TRP A 61 3.94 -3.27 9.15
CA TRP A 61 3.38 -2.34 8.17
C TRP A 61 3.77 -0.89 8.49
N SER A 62 3.61 -0.47 9.75
CA SER A 62 3.94 0.89 10.18
C SER A 62 5.43 1.18 10.01
N ALA A 63 6.30 0.25 10.41
CA ALA A 63 7.75 0.39 10.25
C ALA A 63 8.17 0.41 8.78
N ALA A 64 7.57 -0.44 7.94
CA ALA A 64 7.83 -0.50 6.51
C ALA A 64 7.47 0.81 5.81
N ASN A 65 6.31 1.40 6.15
CA ASN A 65 5.89 2.69 5.61
C ASN A 65 6.79 3.83 6.07
N ALA A 66 7.10 3.91 7.37
CA ALA A 66 7.97 4.95 7.92
C ALA A 66 9.37 4.97 7.29
N THR A 67 9.84 3.82 6.82
CA THR A 67 11.17 3.64 6.21
C THR A 67 11.13 3.48 4.69
N LYS A 68 9.93 3.54 4.08
CA LYS A 68 9.69 3.33 2.65
C LYS A 68 10.27 2.01 2.11
N ASN A 69 10.19 0.94 2.90
CA ASN A 69 10.68 -0.37 2.50
C ASN A 69 9.61 -1.11 1.68
N GLU A 70 9.75 -1.04 0.36
CA GLU A 70 8.81 -1.62 -0.60
C GLU A 70 8.67 -3.14 -0.45
N VAL A 71 9.72 -3.84 -0.03
CA VAL A 71 9.68 -5.30 0.17
C VAL A 71 8.73 -5.64 1.32
N LEU A 72 8.91 -5.02 2.48
CA LEU A 72 8.05 -5.26 3.64
C LEU A 72 6.61 -4.78 3.39
N ILE A 73 6.44 -3.64 2.71
CA ILE A 73 5.11 -3.16 2.30
C ILE A 73 4.40 -4.22 1.46
N GLY A 74 5.08 -4.75 0.43
CA GLY A 74 4.51 -5.75 -0.47
C GLY A 74 4.13 -7.04 0.23
N VAL A 75 4.97 -7.53 1.16
CA VAL A 75 4.69 -8.76 1.93
C VAL A 75 3.55 -8.56 2.94
N CYS A 76 3.42 -7.38 3.54
CA CYS A 76 2.35 -7.09 4.48
C CYS A 76 0.98 -6.86 3.80
N ALA A 77 0.96 -6.28 2.60
CA ALA A 77 -0.27 -5.85 1.93
C ALA A 77 -1.37 -6.94 1.83
N PRO A 78 -1.09 -8.21 1.48
CA PRO A 78 -2.11 -9.26 1.46
C PRO A 78 -2.78 -9.51 2.82
N LEU A 79 -2.04 -9.40 3.93
CA LEU A 79 -2.57 -9.59 5.28
C LEU A 79 -3.38 -8.39 5.75
N VAL A 80 -2.91 -7.18 5.48
CA VAL A 80 -3.67 -5.95 5.72
C VAL A 80 -4.99 -5.98 4.94
N ALA A 81 -4.97 -6.39 3.67
CA ALA A 81 -6.17 -6.53 2.85
C ALA A 81 -7.14 -7.61 3.39
N MET A 82 -6.63 -8.74 3.90
CA MET A 82 -7.49 -9.74 4.55
C MET A 82 -8.21 -9.16 5.77
N LYS A 83 -7.50 -8.38 6.59
CA LYS A 83 -8.01 -7.75 7.81
C LYS A 83 -8.53 -6.33 7.59
N TRP A 84 -8.95 -6.01 6.36
CA TRP A 84 -9.32 -4.67 5.94
C TRP A 84 -10.21 -3.92 6.94
N GLU A 85 -11.29 -4.52 7.45
CA GLU A 85 -12.22 -3.83 8.37
C GLU A 85 -11.54 -3.33 9.66
N MET A 86 -10.53 -4.06 10.15
CA MET A 86 -9.74 -3.65 11.31
C MET A 86 -8.82 -2.47 10.97
N PHE A 87 -8.18 -2.50 9.80
CA PHE A 87 -7.24 -1.46 9.39
C PHE A 87 -7.95 -0.18 8.90
N ALA A 88 -9.06 -0.32 8.19
CA ALA A 88 -9.88 0.77 7.65
C ALA A 88 -10.47 1.69 8.72
N THR A 89 -10.53 1.21 9.96
CA THR A 89 -11.01 1.97 11.13
C THR A 89 -9.87 2.37 12.07
N SER A 90 -8.63 1.91 11.80
CA SER A 90 -7.49 2.14 12.66
C SER A 90 -6.86 3.50 12.40
N ARG A 91 -6.89 4.36 13.43
CA ARG A 91 -6.19 5.65 13.40
C ARG A 91 -4.68 5.49 13.16
N LEU A 92 -4.04 4.50 13.79
CA LEU A 92 -2.60 4.26 13.63
C LEU A 92 -2.27 3.89 12.17
N PHE A 93 -3.12 3.10 11.53
CA PHE A 93 -2.98 2.78 10.12
C PHE A 93 -3.08 4.05 9.25
N HIS A 94 -4.07 4.90 9.51
CA HIS A 94 -4.25 6.16 8.78
C HIS A 94 -3.07 7.13 8.96
N GLU A 95 -2.53 7.24 10.17
CA GLU A 95 -1.41 8.14 10.45
C GLU A 95 -0.09 7.66 9.84
N ASN A 96 0.17 6.35 9.85
CA ASN A 96 1.48 5.79 9.54
C ASN A 96 1.61 5.18 8.14
N THR A 97 0.51 5.06 7.38
CA THR A 97 0.58 4.58 6.00
C THR A 97 0.99 5.70 5.07
N GLU A 98 2.05 5.50 4.30
CA GLU A 98 2.52 6.44 3.28
C GLU A 98 1.81 6.18 1.94
N VAL A 99 1.95 7.11 1.00
CA VAL A 99 1.32 7.02 -0.33
C VAL A 99 1.70 5.71 -1.02
N GLU A 100 2.99 5.36 -1.00
CA GLU A 100 3.53 4.15 -1.60
C GLU A 100 2.93 2.89 -0.98
N GLY A 101 2.75 2.87 0.35
CA GLY A 101 2.09 1.77 1.04
C GLY A 101 0.62 1.65 0.69
N MET A 102 -0.11 2.77 0.65
CA MET A 102 -1.52 2.78 0.27
C MET A 102 -1.71 2.31 -1.18
N MET A 103 -0.88 2.76 -2.12
CA MET A 103 -0.92 2.27 -3.50
C MET A 103 -0.64 0.77 -3.59
N SER A 104 0.37 0.28 -2.87
CA SER A 104 0.69 -1.15 -2.84
C SER A 104 -0.47 -1.98 -2.27
N LEU A 105 -1.13 -1.48 -1.22
CA LEU A 105 -2.31 -2.12 -0.66
C LEU A 105 -3.46 -2.18 -1.66
N LEU A 106 -3.81 -1.06 -2.30
CA LEU A 106 -4.90 -1.01 -3.28
C LEU A 106 -4.60 -1.88 -4.51
N GLY A 107 -3.34 -1.95 -4.94
CA GLY A 107 -2.88 -2.85 -5.99
C GLY A 107 -2.91 -4.34 -5.60
N CYS A 108 -3.14 -4.68 -4.32
CA CYS A 108 -3.26 -6.06 -3.89
C CYS A 108 -4.56 -6.68 -4.45
N PRO A 109 -4.50 -7.82 -5.17
CA PRO A 109 -5.70 -8.47 -5.71
C PRO A 109 -6.78 -8.81 -4.67
N ARG A 110 -6.40 -8.92 -3.39
CA ARG A 110 -7.35 -9.17 -2.29
C ARG A 110 -8.24 -7.97 -1.98
N MET A 111 -7.83 -6.76 -2.36
CA MET A 111 -8.63 -5.55 -2.19
C MET A 111 -9.82 -5.47 -3.14
N ALA A 112 -9.76 -6.12 -4.32
CA ALA A 112 -10.87 -6.15 -5.28
C ALA A 112 -12.16 -6.79 -4.72
N ARG A 113 -12.08 -7.49 -3.58
CA ARG A 113 -13.23 -8.09 -2.88
C ARG A 113 -13.87 -7.16 -1.86
N LYS A 114 -13.28 -5.99 -1.60
CA LYS A 114 -13.76 -5.03 -0.60
C LYS A 114 -14.75 -4.05 -1.23
N SER A 115 -15.65 -3.52 -0.42
CA SER A 115 -16.58 -2.49 -0.88
C SER A 115 -15.79 -1.24 -1.26
N GLY A 116 -16.06 -0.70 -2.46
CA GLY A 116 -15.46 0.55 -2.90
C GLY A 116 -15.81 1.72 -1.97
N ALA A 117 -17.02 1.75 -1.38
CA ALA A 117 -17.40 2.77 -0.41
C ALA A 117 -16.56 2.70 0.87
N SER A 118 -16.34 1.48 1.39
CA SER A 118 -15.44 1.25 2.54
C SER A 118 -14.01 1.70 2.24
N ILE A 119 -13.49 1.42 1.05
CA ILE A 119 -12.16 1.89 0.62
C ILE A 119 -12.10 3.42 0.55
N VAL A 120 -13.05 4.06 -0.13
CA VAL A 120 -13.08 5.52 -0.27
C VAL A 120 -13.20 6.20 1.10
N LYS A 121 -14.01 5.65 2.01
CA LYS A 121 -14.13 6.14 3.38
C LYS A 121 -12.79 6.07 4.11
N ALA A 122 -12.10 4.93 4.08
CA ALA A 122 -10.79 4.78 4.69
C ALA A 122 -9.74 5.71 4.06
N LEU A 123 -9.79 5.94 2.75
CA LEU A 123 -8.92 6.91 2.07
C LEU A 123 -9.17 8.35 2.55
N LEU A 124 -10.42 8.73 2.82
CA LEU A 124 -10.76 10.04 3.39
C LEU A 124 -10.19 10.18 4.80
N GLU A 125 -10.38 9.18 5.66
CA GLU A 125 -9.81 9.15 7.01
C GLU A 125 -8.28 9.20 6.97
N TRP A 126 -7.67 8.42 6.08
CA TRP A 126 -6.24 8.46 5.80
C TRP A 126 -5.77 9.85 5.36
N ARG A 127 -6.45 10.50 4.41
CA ARG A 127 -6.14 11.89 4.01
C ARG A 127 -6.24 12.84 5.21
N ASN A 128 -7.27 12.71 6.04
CA ASN A 128 -7.53 13.59 7.17
C ASN A 128 -6.58 13.37 8.35
N ALA A 129 -6.02 12.16 8.50
CA ALA A 129 -5.00 11.84 9.50
C ALA A 129 -3.60 12.40 9.17
N SER A 130 -3.47 13.20 8.11
CA SER A 130 -2.21 13.85 7.75
C SER A 130 -1.72 14.76 8.86
N ARG A 131 -0.42 14.70 9.15
CA ARG A 131 0.22 15.49 10.22
C ARG A 131 0.41 16.96 9.86
N ASP A 132 0.46 17.26 8.57
CA ASP A 132 0.72 18.59 8.03
C ASP A 132 0.07 18.77 6.65
N ASP A 133 -0.01 20.02 6.18
CA ASP A 133 -0.66 20.37 4.92
C ASP A 133 0.06 19.83 3.68
N LYS A 134 1.38 19.65 3.73
CA LYS A 134 2.16 19.07 2.62
C LYS A 134 1.81 17.60 2.47
N THR A 135 1.78 16.85 3.57
CA THR A 135 1.35 15.45 3.62
C THR A 135 -0.09 15.31 3.16
N ARG A 136 -0.99 16.18 3.64
CA ARG A 136 -2.40 16.21 3.22
C ARG A 136 -2.55 16.47 1.72
N THR A 137 -1.77 17.39 1.18
CA THR A 137 -1.76 17.70 -0.26
C THR A 137 -1.24 16.52 -1.06
N ALA A 138 -0.13 15.89 -0.65
CA ALA A 138 0.41 14.70 -1.31
C ALA A 138 -0.60 13.55 -1.37
N ARG A 139 -1.25 13.23 -0.24
CA ARG A 139 -2.33 12.22 -0.17
C ARG A 139 -3.53 12.59 -1.05
N THR A 140 -3.89 13.88 -1.09
CA THR A 140 -4.98 14.37 -1.94
C THR A 140 -4.67 14.18 -3.43
N THR A 141 -3.46 14.52 -3.86
CA THR A 141 -3.01 14.40 -5.26
C THR A 141 -2.90 12.95 -5.68
N ALA A 142 -2.31 12.10 -4.82
CA ALA A 142 -2.11 10.67 -5.07
C ALA A 142 -3.42 9.91 -5.28
N PHE A 143 -4.55 10.43 -4.79
CA PHE A 143 -5.86 9.83 -5.03
C PHE A 143 -6.14 9.60 -6.52
N THR A 144 -5.70 10.50 -7.40
CA THR A 144 -5.88 10.35 -8.85
C THR A 144 -5.24 9.07 -9.37
N ASP A 145 -4.02 8.76 -8.92
CA ASP A 145 -3.28 7.55 -9.31
C ASP A 145 -3.86 6.30 -8.63
N MET A 146 -4.58 6.45 -7.52
CA MET A 146 -5.22 5.37 -6.80
C MET A 146 -6.56 4.96 -7.39
N VAL A 147 -7.29 5.86 -8.08
CA VAL A 147 -8.62 5.55 -8.65
C VAL A 147 -8.60 4.28 -9.51
N PRO A 148 -7.65 4.08 -10.45
CA PRO A 148 -7.60 2.85 -11.24
C PRO A 148 -7.36 1.59 -10.40
N LEU A 149 -6.69 1.71 -9.25
CA LEU A 149 -6.38 0.59 -8.34
C LEU A 149 -7.58 0.14 -7.51
N LEU A 150 -8.63 0.97 -7.41
CA LEU A 150 -9.84 0.61 -6.66
C LEU A 150 -10.61 -0.54 -7.33
N GLY A 151 -10.32 -0.86 -8.59
CA GLY A 151 -10.93 -1.98 -9.30
C GLY A 151 -12.46 -1.86 -9.41
N ILE A 152 -12.99 -0.63 -9.40
CA ILE A 152 -14.42 -0.36 -9.41
C ILE A 152 -14.98 -0.68 -10.79
N GLN A 153 -15.54 -1.87 -10.92
CA GLN A 153 -16.19 -2.32 -12.15
C GLN A 153 -17.57 -1.64 -12.39
N ASP A 154 -18.22 -1.18 -11.32
CA ASP A 154 -19.58 -0.61 -11.35
C ASP A 154 -19.61 0.76 -10.64
N THR A 155 -19.21 1.80 -11.37
CA THR A 155 -19.16 3.18 -10.87
C THR A 155 -20.52 3.71 -10.39
N PRO A 156 -21.66 3.47 -11.08
CA PRO A 156 -22.97 3.85 -10.57
C PRO A 156 -23.28 3.26 -9.19
N LYS A 157 -23.00 1.98 -8.98
CA LYS A 157 -23.19 1.33 -7.68
C LYS A 157 -22.35 1.99 -6.59
N LEU A 158 -21.09 2.28 -6.87
CA LEU A 158 -20.23 2.99 -5.92
C LEU A 158 -20.80 4.36 -5.54
N ILE A 159 -21.31 5.14 -6.49
CA ILE A 159 -21.92 6.45 -6.20
C ILE A 159 -23.14 6.29 -5.29
N THR A 160 -23.99 5.30 -5.55
CA THR A 160 -25.13 4.99 -4.69
C THR A 160 -24.67 4.61 -3.29
N ASP A 161 -23.68 3.73 -3.16
CA ASP A 161 -23.14 3.29 -1.87
C ASP A 161 -22.56 4.49 -1.09
N LEU A 162 -21.79 5.37 -1.75
CA LEU A 162 -21.23 6.59 -1.15
C LEU A 162 -22.33 7.56 -0.67
N PHE A 163 -23.42 7.68 -1.42
CA PHE A 163 -24.57 8.51 -1.04
C PHE A 163 -25.34 7.92 0.15
N VAL A 164 -25.60 6.61 0.13
CA VAL A 164 -26.26 5.89 1.23
C VAL A 164 -25.46 6.00 2.53
N GLU A 165 -24.14 5.88 2.43
CA GLU A 165 -23.23 6.05 3.58
C GLU A 165 -23.02 7.50 4.00
N THR A 166 -23.63 8.47 3.30
CA THR A 166 -23.52 9.92 3.58
C THR A 166 -22.06 10.38 3.61
N ILE A 167 -21.23 9.86 2.70
CA ILE A 167 -19.80 10.19 2.64
C ILE A 167 -19.59 11.50 1.88
N GLU A 168 -19.08 12.51 2.58
CA GLU A 168 -18.73 13.80 1.97
C GLU A 168 -17.39 13.71 1.21
N ILE A 169 -17.47 13.60 -0.11
CA ILE A 169 -16.29 13.54 -0.97
C ILE A 169 -15.76 14.97 -1.23
N PRO A 170 -14.46 15.26 -1.05
CA PRO A 170 -13.86 16.53 -1.43
C PRO A 170 -14.05 16.84 -2.92
N LYS A 171 -14.13 18.14 -3.28
CA LYS A 171 -14.39 18.57 -4.67
C LYS A 171 -13.33 18.02 -5.64
N GLU A 172 -12.08 17.98 -5.20
CA GLU A 172 -10.93 17.50 -5.95
C GLU A 172 -11.10 16.02 -6.34
N TRP A 173 -11.58 15.20 -5.40
CA TRP A 173 -11.77 13.76 -5.60
C TRP A 173 -12.99 13.45 -6.47
N ARG A 174 -14.06 14.25 -6.37
CA ARG A 174 -15.24 14.10 -7.25
C ARG A 174 -14.86 14.24 -8.72
N ARG A 175 -13.93 15.16 -9.03
CA ARG A 175 -13.43 15.35 -10.38
C ARG A 175 -12.69 14.10 -10.88
N CYS A 176 -11.79 13.53 -10.08
CA CYS A 176 -11.06 12.30 -10.43
C CYS A 176 -12.02 11.13 -10.70
N LEU A 177 -13.03 10.94 -9.83
CA LEU A 177 -14.04 9.89 -10.00
C LEU A 177 -14.93 10.10 -11.24
N ALA A 178 -15.14 11.35 -11.67
CA ALA A 178 -15.90 11.67 -12.87
C ALA A 178 -15.08 11.54 -14.17
N GLU A 179 -13.76 11.76 -14.11
CA GLU A 179 -12.84 11.66 -15.25
C GLU A 179 -12.56 10.21 -15.65
N ASP A 180 -12.34 9.32 -14.69
CA ASP A 180 -12.15 7.87 -14.93
C ASP A 180 -13.38 7.23 -15.63
N ARG A 181 -14.56 7.80 -15.43
CA ARG A 181 -15.79 7.41 -16.14
C ARG A 181 -15.73 7.67 -17.65
N ARG A 182 -14.96 8.67 -18.10
CA ARG A 182 -14.86 9.00 -19.53
C ARG A 182 -13.95 8.03 -20.26
N THR A 183 -12.82 7.65 -19.66
CA THR A 183 -11.87 6.68 -20.21
C THR A 183 -12.49 5.28 -20.30
N ALA A 184 -13.26 4.84 -19.29
CA ALA A 184 -13.95 3.54 -19.32
C ALA A 184 -15.08 3.45 -20.38
N LYS A 185 -15.70 4.58 -20.76
CA LYS A 185 -16.75 4.63 -21.79
C LYS A 185 -16.21 4.73 -23.21
N GLU A 186 -14.93 5.09 -23.38
CA GLU A 186 -14.30 5.28 -24.69
C GLU A 186 -13.55 4.03 -25.18
N GLU A 187 -13.55 2.90 -24.45
CA GLU A 187 -13.11 1.63 -25.02
C GLU A 187 -14.00 1.26 -26.23
N PRO A 188 -13.44 1.18 -27.45
CA PRO A 188 -14.24 0.88 -28.62
C PRO A 188 -14.65 -0.58 -28.60
N ILE A 189 -15.96 -0.83 -28.71
CA ILE A 189 -16.51 -2.14 -29.10
C ILE A 189 -15.77 -2.57 -30.37
N ALA A 190 -15.08 -3.69 -30.28
CA ALA A 190 -14.25 -4.23 -31.36
C ALA A 190 -15.05 -4.30 -32.67
N SER A 191 -14.67 -3.45 -33.63
CA SER A 191 -15.02 -3.65 -35.03
C SER A 191 -13.83 -4.31 -35.70
N SER A 192 -14.01 -5.55 -36.14
CA SER A 192 -12.98 -6.33 -36.80
C SER A 192 -12.56 -5.69 -38.12
N SER A 193 -11.28 -5.41 -38.29
CA SER A 193 -10.59 -5.53 -39.60
C SER A 193 -9.06 -5.50 -39.44
N MET A 194 -8.41 -6.13 -40.42
CA MET A 194 -7.05 -6.70 -40.47
C MET A 194 -5.85 -5.71 -40.32
N PRO A 195 -4.60 -6.24 -40.14
CA PRO A 195 -3.48 -5.48 -39.59
C PRO A 195 -2.67 -4.73 -40.65
N SER A 196 -2.23 -3.52 -40.30
CA SER A 196 -1.27 -2.72 -41.06
C SER A 196 -0.09 -2.35 -40.18
N THR A 197 1.09 -2.85 -40.56
CA THR A 197 2.40 -2.59 -39.95
C THR A 197 2.82 -1.12 -40.14
N SER A 198 3.31 -0.45 -39.10
CA SER A 198 4.20 0.71 -39.21
C SER A 198 4.91 1.01 -37.88
N THR A 199 6.09 1.62 -37.98
CA THR A 199 7.27 1.44 -37.14
C THR A 199 7.54 2.66 -36.24
N GLY A 200 7.93 2.41 -34.97
CA GLY A 200 8.68 3.33 -34.08
C GLY A 200 7.86 4.46 -33.43
N LEU A 201 8.08 4.90 -32.18
CA LEU A 201 9.18 4.74 -31.22
C LEU A 201 8.64 5.08 -29.80
N LYS A 202 9.20 4.38 -28.81
CA LYS A 202 9.48 4.81 -27.41
C LYS A 202 8.34 5.34 -26.53
N GLY A 203 8.02 4.51 -25.54
CA GLY A 203 7.32 4.89 -24.30
C GLY A 203 7.07 3.71 -23.37
N GLN A 204 8.03 2.79 -23.23
CA GLN A 204 7.98 1.65 -22.30
C GLN A 204 8.98 1.90 -21.17
N THR A 205 8.78 1.61 -19.89
CA THR A 205 7.66 1.12 -19.07
C THR A 205 8.27 1.07 -17.66
N VAL A 206 7.93 1.99 -16.75
CA VAL A 206 8.35 1.88 -15.33
C VAL A 206 7.39 0.97 -14.55
N TYR A 207 6.16 0.79 -15.04
CA TYR A 207 5.13 -0.03 -14.38
C TYR A 207 5.27 -1.55 -14.57
N VAL A 208 6.00 -2.01 -15.60
CA VAL A 208 6.18 -3.46 -15.84
C VAL A 208 7.18 -4.07 -14.86
N GLY A 209 8.15 -3.29 -14.37
CA GLY A 209 9.09 -3.76 -13.34
C GLY A 209 8.43 -4.05 -11.99
N PHE A 210 7.39 -3.29 -11.62
CA PHE A 210 6.68 -3.46 -10.35
C PHE A 210 5.81 -4.73 -10.33
N LEU A 211 5.13 -5.01 -11.45
CA LEU A 211 4.33 -6.23 -11.59
C LEU A 211 5.21 -7.49 -11.74
N PHE A 212 6.33 -7.42 -12.46
CA PHE A 212 7.22 -8.59 -12.61
C PHE A 212 7.87 -9.04 -11.30
N ASN A 213 8.23 -8.11 -10.41
CA ASN A 213 8.84 -8.47 -9.13
C ASN A 213 7.83 -9.10 -8.14
N LEU A 214 6.58 -8.64 -8.13
CA LEU A 214 5.52 -9.27 -7.30
C LEU A 214 5.14 -10.68 -7.80
N PHE A 215 5.06 -10.88 -9.12
CA PHE A 215 4.76 -12.19 -9.70
C PHE A 215 5.88 -13.21 -9.45
N SER A 216 7.15 -12.78 -9.48
CA SER A 216 8.29 -13.67 -9.22
C SER A 216 8.35 -14.16 -7.76
N PHE A 217 7.87 -13.35 -6.80
CA PHE A 217 7.81 -13.73 -5.40
C PHE A 217 6.67 -14.72 -5.09
N CYS A 218 5.54 -14.63 -5.80
CA CYS A 218 4.39 -15.52 -5.59
C CYS A 218 4.55 -16.94 -6.19
N ILE A 219 5.56 -17.19 -7.03
CA ILE A 219 5.78 -18.49 -7.68
C ILE A 219 6.77 -19.39 -6.90
N LYS A 220 7.41 -18.87 -5.83
CA LYS A 220 8.42 -19.60 -5.05
C LYS A 220 8.03 -19.91 -3.58
N CYS A 221 6.75 -19.82 -3.23
CA CYS A 221 6.24 -20.30 -1.93
C CYS A 221 5.24 -21.44 -2.14
#